data_AF-A0A7Y3BMQ3-F1
#
_entry.id   AF-A0A7Y3BMQ3-F1
#
_cell.length_a   1.000
_cell.length_b   1.000
_cell.length_c   1.000
_cell.angle_alpha   90.00
_cell.angle_beta   90.00
_cell.angle_gamma   90.00
#
_symmetry.space_group_name_H-M   'P 1'
#
loop_
_entity.id
_entity.type
_entity.pdbx_description
1 polymer ?
#
loop_
_entity_poly.entity_id
_entity_poly.type
_entity_poly.pdbx_seq_one_letter_code
_entity_poly.pdbx_strand_id
1 'polypeptide(L)'
;MAWPVRARSMLLTLIAAMLAVAFGGCGGEPGLAASFDYEMPARFVVPALRAPEEQSEYEAYVDGPLQLDAWRVRFDACGSTGSPMTYTWRIDGEEVGVETRCSGFEYELAEGEYTVSLVVEGRGGEEREQTQAIVVRDLLIFGLGDSYGSGEGSPDVRDFEEGGAQWQNERCHRSSQSGQVRAARTVEEADPHTSVTFVHVACSGGRIYRALLEEYDGIVSEPEDEPLQAQIARVANLAEDHEIDALFVSIGGNDINFSKVVEACVLGRDCHLGSPEIDPLLESTASLACGFTGSFEEECRSYLNPDAIDEDSLDAVTIFDIGSKDEYVVLVEGEDPVDVRQDGLDDLPSNYDALAQAIVETLGMDPARVFLTEIPDVTRDEFGDVCAWPTELPGYLETLRIAAQQVPGVTETEMQWASTYVLIELRAAMRAAADKHGWQFVDGVDARFSGHGYCSDVTWLTRLQNTFQLQGDQNGALHPNPAGYGAYADAIVEAFDAAQ
;
A
#
# COMPACT_ATOMS: atom_id res chain seq x y z
N MET A 1 2.65 -7.26 -55.77
CA MET A 1 3.67 -8.06 -55.05
C MET A 1 3.14 -8.28 -53.65
N ALA A 2 2.91 -9.53 -53.31
CA ALA A 2 2.30 -9.96 -52.06
C ALA A 2 3.39 -10.48 -51.11
N TRP A 3 3.13 -10.35 -49.79
CA TRP A 3 3.68 -11.06 -48.60
C TRP A 3 4.10 -10.10 -47.46
N PRO A 4 4.04 -10.48 -46.17
CA PRO A 4 2.82 -10.85 -45.44
C PRO A 4 2.72 -10.21 -44.03
N VAL A 5 1.53 -10.28 -43.45
CA VAL A 5 1.21 -9.96 -42.05
C VAL A 5 1.85 -10.97 -41.09
N ARG A 6 2.57 -10.51 -40.06
CA ARG A 6 3.01 -11.35 -38.93
C ARG A 6 2.06 -11.14 -37.75
N ALA A 7 1.16 -12.10 -37.55
CA ALA A 7 0.46 -12.28 -36.28
C ALA A 7 1.43 -12.92 -35.28
N ARG A 8 1.61 -12.30 -34.11
CA ARG A 8 2.27 -12.91 -32.95
C ARG A 8 1.24 -13.78 -32.24
N SER A 9 1.40 -15.09 -32.36
CA SER A 9 0.65 -16.08 -31.60
C SER A 9 1.20 -16.13 -30.17
N MET A 10 0.35 -15.84 -29.18
CA MET A 10 0.55 -16.26 -27.79
C MET A 10 0.53 -17.80 -27.75
N LEU A 11 1.61 -18.38 -27.27
CA LEU A 11 1.73 -19.81 -27.02
C LEU A 11 1.11 -20.07 -25.64
N LEU A 12 -0.17 -20.45 -25.60
CA LEU A 12 -0.75 -21.10 -24.42
C LEU A 12 -0.13 -22.49 -24.29
N THR A 13 0.65 -22.71 -23.22
CA THR A 13 1.11 -24.04 -22.82
C THR A 13 -0.05 -24.78 -22.17
N LEU A 14 -0.97 -25.30 -22.99
CA LEU A 14 -1.97 -26.28 -22.56
C LEU A 14 -1.24 -27.62 -22.37
N ILE A 15 -0.98 -28.01 -21.13
CA ILE A 15 -0.54 -29.36 -20.79
C ILE A 15 -1.70 -30.30 -21.11
N ALA A 16 -1.55 -31.04 -22.20
CA ALA A 16 -2.46 -32.09 -22.61
C ALA A 16 -2.34 -33.29 -21.66
N ALA A 17 -3.35 -33.50 -20.82
CA ALA A 17 -3.59 -34.79 -20.19
C ALA A 17 -3.94 -35.82 -21.28
N MET A 18 -2.95 -36.61 -21.71
CA MET A 18 -3.18 -37.74 -22.59
C MET A 18 -3.87 -38.87 -21.81
N LEU A 19 -5.14 -39.10 -22.15
CA LEU A 19 -5.85 -40.34 -21.89
C LEU A 19 -5.12 -41.53 -22.54
N ALA A 20 -4.47 -42.33 -21.72
CA ALA A 20 -4.37 -43.78 -21.84
C ALA A 20 -4.68 -44.30 -20.43
N VAL A 21 -5.71 -45.11 -20.19
CA VAL A 21 -5.77 -46.52 -20.55
C VAL A 21 -7.23 -46.97 -20.44
N ALA A 22 -7.74 -47.63 -21.47
CA ALA A 22 -8.91 -48.49 -21.36
C ALA A 22 -8.54 -49.87 -21.88
N PHE A 23 -8.10 -50.77 -20.99
CA PHE A 23 -8.29 -52.22 -21.12
C PHE A 23 -8.23 -52.88 -19.74
N GLY A 24 -9.42 -53.22 -19.22
CA GLY A 24 -9.77 -54.41 -18.42
C GLY A 24 -8.88 -54.85 -17.25
N GLY A 25 -9.38 -54.68 -16.02
CA GLY A 25 -8.99 -55.49 -14.86
C GLY A 25 -9.42 -54.88 -13.53
N CYS A 26 -10.43 -55.48 -12.89
CA CYS A 26 -10.83 -55.37 -11.48
C CYS A 26 -10.82 -53.99 -10.80
N GLY A 27 -12.02 -53.49 -10.46
CA GLY A 27 -12.20 -52.48 -9.41
C GLY A 27 -11.82 -53.05 -8.04
N GLY A 28 -10.53 -53.10 -7.75
CA GLY A 28 -9.99 -53.20 -6.40
C GLY A 28 -9.89 -51.81 -5.80
N GLU A 29 -10.09 -51.69 -4.49
CA GLU A 29 -9.72 -50.47 -3.75
C GLU A 29 -8.26 -50.12 -4.08
N PRO A 30 -7.94 -48.83 -4.30
CA PRO A 30 -6.54 -48.42 -4.46
C PRO A 30 -5.73 -48.96 -3.28
N GLY A 31 -4.55 -49.51 -3.56
CA GLY A 31 -3.67 -50.04 -2.52
C GLY A 31 -3.33 -48.99 -1.48
N LEU A 32 -2.92 -49.43 -0.28
CA LEU A 32 -2.47 -48.53 0.76
C LEU A 32 -1.33 -47.63 0.22
N ALA A 33 -1.45 -46.32 0.43
CA ALA A 33 -0.43 -45.32 0.14
C ALA A 33 -0.57 -44.16 1.13
N ALA A 34 0.57 -43.72 1.68
CA ALA A 34 0.64 -42.51 2.50
C ALA A 34 0.71 -41.28 1.60
N SER A 35 -0.07 -40.26 1.92
CA SER A 35 0.04 -38.92 1.37
C SER A 35 -0.39 -37.92 2.42
N PHE A 36 0.37 -36.85 2.59
CA PHE A 36 -0.04 -35.71 3.39
C PHE A 36 0.34 -34.38 2.78
N ASP A 37 -0.30 -33.35 3.30
CA ASP A 37 0.01 -31.94 3.12
C ASP A 37 0.07 -31.25 4.48
N TYR A 38 0.58 -30.02 4.53
CA TYR A 38 0.62 -29.21 5.75
C TYR A 38 0.11 -27.79 5.52
N GLU A 39 -0.33 -27.13 6.58
CA GLU A 39 -0.77 -25.74 6.55
C GLU A 39 -0.21 -25.01 7.76
N MET A 40 0.31 -23.81 7.54
CA MET A 40 0.52 -22.83 8.60
C MET A 40 -0.76 -21.98 8.71
N PRO A 41 -1.50 -22.03 9.83
CA PRO A 41 -2.70 -21.24 9.99
C PRO A 41 -2.40 -19.75 9.85
N ALA A 42 -3.25 -19.06 9.10
CA ALA A 42 -3.09 -17.64 8.86
C ALA A 42 -3.04 -16.85 10.18
N ARG A 43 -2.10 -15.91 10.26
CA ARG A 43 -1.93 -14.98 11.37
C ARG A 43 -2.37 -13.58 11.01
N PHE A 44 -2.28 -13.19 9.73
CA PHE A 44 -2.71 -11.86 9.30
C PHE A 44 -4.20 -11.65 9.62
N VAL A 45 -4.51 -10.58 10.35
CA VAL A 45 -5.89 -10.13 10.57
C VAL A 45 -5.96 -8.61 10.55
N VAL A 46 -7.05 -8.08 9.98
CA VAL A 46 -7.39 -6.66 10.21
C VAL A 46 -8.19 -6.58 11.52
N PRO A 47 -7.71 -5.79 12.50
CA PRO A 47 -8.42 -5.60 13.76
C PRO A 47 -9.82 -5.02 13.53
N ALA A 48 -10.73 -5.32 14.45
CA ALA A 48 -11.99 -4.59 14.50
C ALA A 48 -11.71 -3.12 14.81
N LEU A 49 -12.43 -2.22 14.13
CA LEU A 49 -12.36 -0.79 14.41
C LEU A 49 -12.69 -0.53 15.88
N ARG A 50 -11.87 0.30 16.50
CA ARG A 50 -12.09 0.77 17.87
C ARG A 50 -12.94 2.04 17.86
N ALA A 51 -13.50 2.37 19.02
CA ALA A 51 -14.15 3.66 19.18
C ALA A 51 -13.15 4.79 18.82
N PRO A 52 -13.59 5.92 18.22
CA PRO A 52 -12.69 6.99 17.78
C PRO A 52 -11.66 7.42 18.83
N GLU A 53 -12.10 7.58 20.08
CA GLU A 53 -11.24 7.91 21.23
C GLU A 53 -10.17 6.84 21.60
N GLU A 54 -10.27 5.64 21.03
CA GLU A 54 -9.37 4.49 21.20
C GLU A 54 -8.70 4.06 19.88
N GLN A 55 -8.85 4.83 18.79
CA GLN A 55 -8.21 4.59 17.49
C GLN A 55 -6.72 4.95 17.48
N SER A 56 -6.16 5.38 18.61
CA SER A 56 -4.72 5.52 18.78
C SER A 56 -4.05 4.16 19.04
N GLU A 57 -2.86 3.98 18.42
CA GLU A 57 -1.84 2.98 18.76
C GLU A 57 -1.96 1.53 18.23
N TYR A 58 -2.87 1.19 17.32
CA TYR A 58 -2.77 -0.13 16.67
C TYR A 58 -1.93 -0.08 15.39
N GLU A 59 -0.87 -0.88 15.40
CA GLU A 59 0.10 -0.99 14.31
C GLU A 59 0.24 -2.43 13.83
N ALA A 60 -0.03 -3.43 14.68
CA ALA A 60 0.09 -4.84 14.30
C ALA A 60 -1.21 -5.34 13.64
N TYR A 61 -1.13 -6.19 12.63
CA TYR A 61 -2.27 -6.77 11.91
C TYR A 61 -2.18 -8.28 12.00
N VAL A 62 -2.17 -8.78 13.24
CA VAL A 62 -1.82 -10.15 13.58
C VAL A 62 -2.74 -10.72 14.67
N ASP A 63 -3.12 -11.99 14.53
CA ASP A 63 -3.78 -12.74 15.59
C ASP A 63 -2.75 -13.29 16.57
N GLY A 64 -2.92 -12.98 17.85
CA GLY A 64 -1.96 -13.32 18.91
C GLY A 64 -0.85 -12.29 19.11
N PRO A 65 0.24 -12.66 19.79
CA PRO A 65 1.39 -11.77 20.01
C PRO A 65 2.11 -11.51 18.67
N LEU A 66 2.84 -10.39 18.60
CA LEU A 66 3.66 -10.07 17.44
C LEU A 66 4.74 -11.13 17.23
N GLN A 67 5.46 -11.46 18.31
CA GLN A 67 6.54 -12.44 18.31
C GLN A 67 6.07 -13.78 18.90
N LEU A 68 6.44 -14.87 18.22
CA LEU A 68 6.20 -16.26 18.63
C LEU A 68 7.52 -17.02 18.63
N ASP A 69 7.67 -17.94 19.59
CA ASP A 69 8.79 -18.90 19.62
C ASP A 69 8.48 -20.19 18.83
N ALA A 70 7.19 -20.40 18.53
CA ALA A 70 6.67 -21.57 17.83
C ALA A 70 5.36 -21.26 17.11
N TRP A 71 5.16 -21.95 15.99
CA TRP A 71 4.02 -21.85 15.10
C TRP A 71 3.28 -23.18 15.07
N ARG A 72 1.97 -23.06 15.05
CA ARG A 72 1.10 -24.19 14.83
C ARG A 72 1.22 -24.64 13.39
N VAL A 73 1.50 -25.92 13.19
CA VAL A 73 1.46 -26.56 11.87
C VAL A 73 0.35 -27.60 11.88
N ARG A 74 -0.58 -27.47 10.94
CA ARG A 74 -1.66 -28.45 10.73
C ARG A 74 -1.21 -29.43 9.68
N PHE A 75 -1.39 -30.72 9.94
CA PHE A 75 -1.10 -31.77 8.97
C PHE A 75 -2.39 -32.46 8.52
N ASP A 76 -2.54 -32.64 7.21
CA ASP A 76 -3.66 -33.32 6.59
C ASP A 76 -3.17 -34.54 5.81
N ALA A 77 -3.54 -35.73 6.28
CA ALA A 77 -3.22 -37.01 5.65
C ALA A 77 -4.37 -37.56 4.78
N CYS A 78 -5.43 -36.78 4.51
CA CYS A 78 -6.63 -37.25 3.83
C CYS A 78 -6.42 -37.50 2.32
N GLY A 79 -5.25 -37.13 1.79
CA GLY A 79 -4.77 -37.60 0.48
C GLY A 79 -4.37 -39.08 0.45
N SER A 80 -4.22 -39.74 1.60
CA SER A 80 -3.82 -41.16 1.69
C SER A 80 -4.90 -42.11 1.12
N THR A 81 -4.47 -43.22 0.49
CA THR A 81 -5.38 -44.20 -0.14
C THR A 81 -5.35 -45.56 0.56
N GLY A 82 -6.36 -46.42 0.30
CA GLY A 82 -6.40 -47.79 0.81
C GLY A 82 -6.97 -47.94 2.23
N SER A 83 -7.78 -46.98 2.67
CA SER A 83 -8.48 -46.98 3.97
C SER A 83 -7.57 -47.23 5.18
N PRO A 84 -6.58 -46.34 5.43
CA PRO A 84 -5.74 -46.47 6.62
C PRO A 84 -6.56 -46.45 7.92
N MET A 85 -6.10 -47.25 8.89
CA MET A 85 -6.66 -47.33 10.24
C MET A 85 -5.93 -46.40 11.22
N THR A 86 -4.63 -46.16 11.00
CA THR A 86 -3.79 -45.29 11.82
C THR A 86 -2.89 -44.42 10.95
N TYR A 87 -2.52 -43.27 11.51
CA TYR A 87 -1.67 -42.24 10.91
C TYR A 87 -0.61 -41.85 11.95
N THR A 88 0.58 -42.41 11.84
CA THR A 88 1.70 -42.13 12.75
C THR A 88 2.58 -41.04 12.16
N TRP A 89 2.75 -39.95 12.90
CA TRP A 89 3.53 -38.79 12.52
C TRP A 89 4.91 -38.82 13.17
N ARG A 90 5.94 -38.56 12.37
CA ARG A 90 7.31 -38.40 12.84
C ARG A 90 7.88 -37.07 12.36
N ILE A 91 8.57 -36.37 13.26
CA ILE A 91 9.30 -35.14 12.96
C ILE A 91 10.76 -35.40 13.32
N ASP A 92 11.65 -35.23 12.34
CA ASP A 92 13.08 -35.55 12.42
C ASP A 92 13.37 -36.97 12.95
N GLY A 93 12.48 -37.90 12.59
CA GLY A 93 12.56 -39.31 12.95
C GLY A 93 12.00 -39.67 14.33
N GLU A 94 11.59 -38.68 15.14
CA GLU A 94 10.90 -38.91 16.42
C GLU A 94 9.39 -39.05 16.20
N GLU A 95 8.78 -40.09 16.77
CA GLU A 95 7.31 -40.23 16.76
C GLU A 95 6.67 -39.21 17.68
N VAL A 96 5.92 -38.29 17.10
CA VAL A 96 5.29 -37.17 17.82
C VAL A 96 3.79 -37.36 18.03
N GLY A 97 3.15 -38.27 17.29
CA GLY A 97 1.73 -38.53 17.42
C GLY A 97 1.23 -39.70 16.59
N VAL A 98 0.09 -40.27 17.01
CA VAL A 98 -0.63 -41.32 16.29
C VAL A 98 -2.11 -40.98 16.26
N GLU A 99 -2.66 -40.79 15.07
CA GLU A 99 -4.06 -40.46 14.86
C GLU A 99 -4.85 -41.61 14.25
N THR A 100 -6.17 -41.58 14.47
CA THR A 100 -7.14 -42.53 13.87
C THR A 100 -7.99 -41.87 12.78
N ARG A 101 -7.80 -40.57 12.56
CA ARG A 101 -8.44 -39.77 11.52
C ARG A 101 -7.32 -39.16 10.67
N CYS A 102 -7.61 -39.00 9.39
CA CYS A 102 -6.64 -38.42 8.45
C CYS A 102 -6.41 -36.91 8.64
N SER A 103 -7.30 -36.22 9.36
CA SER A 103 -7.25 -34.77 9.57
C SER A 103 -7.18 -34.41 11.06
N GLY A 104 -6.66 -33.22 11.36
CA GLY A 104 -6.73 -32.60 12.68
C GLY A 104 -5.53 -32.92 13.59
N PHE A 105 -4.44 -33.44 13.02
CA PHE A 105 -3.16 -33.46 13.70
C PHE A 105 -2.54 -32.05 13.62
N GLU A 106 -2.22 -31.47 14.76
CA GLU A 106 -1.54 -30.18 14.87
C GLU A 106 -0.29 -30.36 15.74
N TYR A 107 0.79 -29.67 15.39
CA TYR A 107 2.03 -29.68 16.17
C TYR A 107 2.66 -28.29 16.17
N GLU A 108 3.28 -27.88 17.28
CA GLU A 108 3.96 -26.60 17.40
C GLU A 108 5.43 -26.77 17.05
N LEU A 109 5.92 -26.02 16.06
CA LEU A 109 7.29 -26.05 15.58
C LEU A 109 7.88 -24.64 15.61
N ALA A 110 9.14 -24.51 15.99
CA ALA A 110 9.85 -23.24 15.74
C ALA A 110 10.02 -23.03 14.22
N GLU A 111 10.41 -21.83 13.80
CA GLU A 111 10.81 -21.64 12.41
C GLU A 111 12.02 -22.51 12.05
N GLY A 112 12.01 -23.04 10.84
CA GLY A 112 13.08 -23.88 10.32
C GLY A 112 12.64 -24.98 9.37
N GLU A 113 13.62 -25.75 8.92
CA GLU A 113 13.41 -26.92 8.07
C GLU A 113 13.24 -28.19 8.93
N TYR A 114 12.23 -29.00 8.60
CA TYR A 114 11.94 -30.25 9.31
C TYR A 114 11.74 -31.40 8.34
N THR A 115 12.19 -32.60 8.71
CA THR A 115 11.85 -33.83 7.98
C THR A 115 10.62 -34.48 8.60
N VAL A 116 9.49 -34.40 7.91
CA VAL A 116 8.22 -34.98 8.38
C VAL A 116 7.94 -36.29 7.65
N SER A 117 7.63 -37.33 8.42
CA SER A 117 7.20 -38.62 7.89
C SER A 117 5.81 -39.00 8.40
N LEU A 118 4.94 -39.38 7.48
CA LEU A 118 3.65 -40.01 7.77
C LEU A 118 3.75 -41.50 7.48
N VAL A 119 3.53 -42.32 8.50
CA VAL A 119 3.32 -43.77 8.35
C VAL A 119 1.83 -44.08 8.48
N VAL A 120 1.25 -44.65 7.44
CA VAL A 120 -0.14 -45.14 7.47
C VAL A 120 -0.16 -46.65 7.59
N GLU A 121 -1.01 -47.19 8.47
CA GLU A 121 -1.21 -48.63 8.63
C GLU A 121 -2.62 -49.01 8.16
N GLY A 122 -2.71 -50.01 7.30
CA GLY A 122 -3.97 -50.56 6.80
C GLY A 122 -4.48 -51.71 7.67
N ARG A 123 -5.69 -52.19 7.38
CA ARG A 123 -6.37 -53.20 8.21
C ARG A 123 -5.67 -54.57 8.21
N GLY A 124 -4.87 -54.88 7.18
CA GLY A 124 -4.10 -56.13 7.11
C GLY A 124 -2.73 -56.06 7.80
N GLY A 125 -2.40 -54.95 8.46
CA GLY A 125 -1.09 -54.69 9.08
C GLY A 125 -0.02 -54.26 8.07
N GLU A 126 -0.41 -53.97 6.83
CA GLU A 126 0.47 -53.34 5.85
C GLU A 126 0.73 -51.87 6.23
N GLU A 127 1.99 -51.46 6.15
CA GLU A 127 2.40 -50.08 6.39
C GLU A 127 2.89 -49.42 5.10
N ARG A 128 2.67 -48.12 4.98
CA ARG A 128 3.27 -47.26 3.97
C ARG A 128 3.74 -45.97 4.60
N GLU A 129 4.86 -45.46 4.11
CA GLU A 129 5.46 -44.23 4.61
C GLU A 129 5.62 -43.24 3.45
N GLN A 130 5.33 -41.98 3.74
CA GLN A 130 5.75 -40.85 2.93
C GLN A 130 6.59 -39.93 3.82
N THR A 131 7.71 -39.46 3.29
CA THR A 131 8.58 -38.49 3.95
C THR A 131 8.75 -37.29 3.03
N GLN A 132 8.63 -36.08 3.59
CA GLN A 132 8.98 -34.84 2.90
C GLN A 132 9.66 -33.87 3.85
N ALA A 133 10.48 -32.97 3.30
CA ALA A 133 10.94 -31.80 4.02
C ALA A 133 9.83 -30.74 4.00
N ILE A 134 9.60 -30.09 5.13
CA ILE A 134 8.73 -28.91 5.22
C ILE A 134 9.56 -27.74 5.75
N VAL A 135 9.11 -26.53 5.46
CA VAL A 135 9.66 -25.30 6.03
C VAL A 135 8.56 -24.63 6.83
N VAL A 136 8.85 -24.31 8.09
CA VAL A 136 8.02 -23.48 8.95
C VAL A 136 8.60 -22.07 8.87
N ARG A 137 7.85 -21.13 8.30
CA ARG A 137 8.29 -19.75 8.06
C ARG A 137 7.14 -18.77 8.27
N ASP A 138 7.41 -17.72 9.02
CA ASP A 138 6.57 -16.55 9.22
C ASP A 138 7.23 -15.36 8.54
N LEU A 139 6.50 -14.70 7.63
CA LEU A 139 7.00 -13.52 6.95
C LEU A 139 6.70 -12.29 7.82
N LEU A 140 7.74 -11.66 8.36
CA LEU A 140 7.61 -10.39 9.10
C LEU A 140 7.70 -9.21 8.13
N ILE A 141 6.56 -8.59 7.87
CA ILE A 141 6.40 -7.54 6.87
C ILE A 141 5.99 -6.23 7.56
N PHE A 142 6.71 -5.14 7.28
CA PHE A 142 6.33 -3.80 7.72
C PHE A 142 5.90 -2.93 6.54
N GLY A 143 4.78 -2.22 6.69
CA GLY A 143 4.38 -1.13 5.81
C GLY A 143 4.67 0.23 6.46
N LEU A 144 5.46 1.07 5.78
CA LEU A 144 5.86 2.39 6.23
C LEU A 144 5.77 3.41 5.08
N GLY A 145 5.87 4.70 5.41
CA GLY A 145 5.76 5.76 4.42
C GLY A 145 4.79 6.88 4.80
N ASP A 146 4.29 7.51 3.74
CA ASP A 146 3.36 8.63 3.72
C ASP A 146 1.88 8.19 3.56
N SER A 147 1.06 9.10 3.03
CA SER A 147 -0.38 8.94 2.82
C SER A 147 -0.76 7.89 1.78
N TYR A 148 0.06 7.71 0.75
CA TYR A 148 -0.14 6.65 -0.25
C TYR A 148 0.20 5.27 0.33
N GLY A 149 1.02 5.21 1.38
CA GLY A 149 1.25 4.01 2.18
C GLY A 149 0.18 3.78 3.26
N SER A 150 -0.33 4.84 3.88
CA SER A 150 -1.28 4.76 5.00
C SER A 150 -2.69 4.34 4.57
N GLY A 151 -3.16 4.76 3.40
CA GLY A 151 -4.54 4.51 2.97
C GLY A 151 -5.43 5.75 2.96
N GLU A 152 -4.85 6.95 3.01
CA GLU A 152 -5.52 8.25 2.84
C GLU A 152 -6.52 8.25 1.68
N GLY A 153 -7.65 8.95 1.79
CA GLY A 153 -8.71 8.93 0.78
C GLY A 153 -9.67 7.75 0.88
N SER A 154 -9.35 6.73 1.69
CA SER A 154 -10.11 5.47 1.80
C SER A 154 -10.28 5.01 3.24
N PRO A 155 -11.01 5.72 4.12
CA PRO A 155 -11.25 5.27 5.48
C PRO A 155 -12.02 3.93 5.52
N ASP A 156 -11.89 3.20 6.61
CA ASP A 156 -12.57 1.91 6.82
C ASP A 156 -14.09 2.07 6.91
N VAL A 157 -14.56 3.19 7.46
CA VAL A 157 -15.95 3.66 7.43
C VAL A 157 -15.95 5.07 6.87
N ARG A 158 -16.84 5.37 5.93
CA ARG A 158 -16.89 6.69 5.29
C ARG A 158 -17.65 7.70 6.14
N ASP A 159 -17.31 8.97 6.00
CA ASP A 159 -17.88 10.03 6.83
C ASP A 159 -19.41 10.18 6.72
N PHE A 160 -19.97 9.97 5.53
CA PHE A 160 -21.42 9.98 5.36
C PHE A 160 -22.16 8.80 6.05
N GLU A 161 -21.44 7.78 6.54
CA GLU A 161 -22.00 6.62 7.23
C GLU A 161 -22.22 6.87 8.73
N GLU A 162 -22.94 5.97 9.40
CA GLU A 162 -23.22 6.11 10.83
C GLU A 162 -21.92 5.99 11.64
N GLY A 163 -21.54 7.07 12.33
CA GLY A 163 -20.32 7.12 13.15
C GLY A 163 -19.17 7.91 12.52
N GLY A 164 -19.37 8.52 11.36
CA GLY A 164 -18.35 9.36 10.69
C GLY A 164 -17.19 8.54 10.12
N ALA A 165 -16.17 9.24 9.64
CA ALA A 165 -14.96 8.60 9.12
C ALA A 165 -14.28 7.78 10.23
N GLN A 166 -13.90 6.54 9.94
CA GLN A 166 -13.15 5.71 10.88
C GLN A 166 -11.93 5.10 10.22
N TRP A 167 -10.84 5.07 10.97
CA TRP A 167 -9.53 4.61 10.52
C TRP A 167 -9.01 3.52 11.47
N GLN A 168 -8.13 2.66 10.98
CA GLN A 168 -7.33 1.80 11.87
C GLN A 168 -6.39 2.63 12.75
N ASN A 169 -5.96 3.79 12.25
CA ASN A 169 -5.30 4.84 13.04
C ASN A 169 -5.70 6.22 12.52
N GLU A 170 -6.41 7.00 13.33
CA GLU A 170 -6.89 8.33 12.96
C GLU A 170 -5.74 9.34 12.79
N ARG A 171 -4.79 9.37 13.73
CA ARG A 171 -3.63 10.28 13.70
C ARG A 171 -2.82 10.26 12.40
N CYS A 172 -2.77 9.09 11.76
CA CYS A 172 -2.01 8.81 10.56
C CYS A 172 -2.88 8.49 9.32
N HIS A 173 -4.21 8.55 9.44
CA HIS A 173 -5.17 8.02 8.46
C HIS A 173 -4.77 6.64 7.90
N ARG A 174 -4.37 5.71 8.79
CA ARG A 174 -4.12 4.33 8.38
C ARG A 174 -5.43 3.60 8.17
N SER A 175 -5.57 2.94 7.02
CA SER A 175 -6.78 2.23 6.63
C SER A 175 -6.48 0.79 6.23
N SER A 176 -7.41 -0.13 6.51
CA SER A 176 -7.34 -1.49 5.96
C SER A 176 -7.44 -1.55 4.43
N GLN A 177 -7.84 -0.44 3.80
CA GLN A 177 -7.90 -0.30 2.34
C GLN A 177 -6.55 -0.01 1.71
N SER A 178 -5.51 0.33 2.49
CA SER A 178 -4.16 0.60 1.99
C SER A 178 -3.63 -0.52 1.09
N GLY A 179 -2.88 -0.14 0.06
CA GLY A 179 -2.20 -1.09 -0.81
C GLY A 179 -1.23 -2.00 -0.05
N GLN A 180 -0.57 -1.50 1.01
CA GLN A 180 0.36 -2.27 1.83
C GLN A 180 -0.36 -3.34 2.66
N VAL A 181 -1.47 -2.97 3.31
CA VAL A 181 -2.30 -3.91 4.10
C VAL A 181 -2.86 -5.01 3.20
N ARG A 182 -3.32 -4.65 2.01
CA ARG A 182 -3.92 -5.59 1.06
C ARG A 182 -2.88 -6.48 0.38
N ALA A 183 -1.68 -5.97 0.13
CA ALA A 183 -0.57 -6.77 -0.34
C ALA A 183 -0.21 -7.84 0.69
N ALA A 184 -0.03 -7.47 1.97
CA ALA A 184 0.28 -8.41 3.04
C ALA A 184 -0.79 -9.52 3.19
N ARG A 185 -2.08 -9.15 3.12
CA ARG A 185 -3.16 -10.15 3.08
C ARG A 185 -3.04 -11.09 1.89
N THR A 186 -2.77 -10.55 0.70
CA THR A 186 -2.68 -11.34 -0.53
C THR A 186 -1.48 -12.29 -0.48
N VAL A 187 -0.36 -11.87 0.13
CA VAL A 187 0.80 -12.73 0.39
C VAL A 187 0.41 -13.91 1.29
N GLU A 188 -0.29 -13.65 2.40
CA GLU A 188 -0.77 -14.72 3.31
C GLU A 188 -1.71 -15.71 2.61
N GLU A 189 -2.66 -15.19 1.83
CA GLU A 189 -3.65 -16.02 1.14
C GLU A 189 -3.05 -16.83 -0.03
N ALA A 190 -1.88 -16.44 -0.55
CA ALA A 190 -1.26 -17.05 -1.71
C ALA A 190 -0.52 -18.37 -1.39
N ASP A 191 -0.01 -18.53 -0.16
CA ASP A 191 0.74 -19.72 0.24
C ASP A 191 0.25 -20.25 1.60
N PRO A 192 -0.48 -21.40 1.62
CA PRO A 192 -0.95 -22.00 2.87
C PRO A 192 0.18 -22.60 3.71
N HIS A 193 1.43 -22.63 3.21
CA HIS A 193 2.58 -23.19 3.91
C HIS A 193 3.44 -22.16 4.64
N THR A 194 3.07 -20.89 4.58
CA THR A 194 3.69 -19.78 5.32
C THR A 194 2.63 -19.05 6.14
N SER A 195 3.04 -18.32 7.17
CA SER A 195 2.21 -17.30 7.82
C SER A 195 2.80 -15.90 7.67
N VAL A 196 2.01 -14.85 7.90
CA VAL A 196 2.41 -13.45 7.75
C VAL A 196 2.11 -12.70 9.04
N THR A 197 3.14 -12.06 9.56
CA THR A 197 3.04 -11.02 10.59
C THR A 197 3.19 -9.67 9.92
N PHE A 198 2.09 -8.92 9.81
CA PHE A 198 2.12 -7.58 9.23
C PHE A 198 2.04 -6.49 10.29
N VAL A 199 2.85 -5.45 10.14
CA VAL A 199 2.81 -4.23 10.97
C VAL A 199 2.77 -3.00 10.07
N HIS A 200 1.87 -2.07 10.35
CA HIS A 200 1.66 -0.85 9.56
C HIS A 200 1.95 0.39 10.39
N VAL A 201 3.02 1.09 10.02
CA VAL A 201 3.49 2.33 10.67
C VAL A 201 3.49 3.54 9.73
N ALA A 202 3.05 3.37 8.48
CA ALA A 202 2.88 4.48 7.55
C ALA A 202 2.00 5.59 8.15
N CYS A 203 2.26 6.83 7.76
CA CYS A 203 1.56 7.98 8.32
C CYS A 203 1.37 9.08 7.27
N SER A 204 0.12 9.45 7.01
CA SER A 204 -0.23 10.55 6.12
C SER A 204 0.52 11.83 6.46
N GLY A 205 0.90 12.59 5.44
CA GLY A 205 1.71 13.82 5.59
C GLY A 205 3.19 13.60 5.90
N GLY A 206 3.61 12.36 6.14
CA GLY A 206 5.01 12.01 6.43
C GLY A 206 5.97 12.32 5.27
N ARG A 207 7.20 12.70 5.62
CA ARG A 207 8.38 12.92 4.78
C ARG A 207 9.51 11.99 5.22
N ILE A 208 10.60 11.90 4.46
CA ILE A 208 11.74 11.06 4.84
C ILE A 208 12.34 11.50 6.17
N TYR A 209 12.71 12.78 6.32
CA TYR A 209 13.21 13.28 7.60
C TYR A 209 12.09 13.33 8.65
N ARG A 210 11.01 14.04 8.35
CA ARG A 210 9.85 14.15 9.25
C ARG A 210 8.87 13.00 9.05
N ALA A 211 9.11 11.89 9.74
CA ALA A 211 8.26 10.70 9.95
C ALA A 211 9.09 9.41 9.87
N LEU A 212 9.97 9.25 8.86
CA LEU A 212 10.75 8.01 8.74
C LEU A 212 12.01 8.04 9.62
N LEU A 213 12.74 9.16 9.62
CA LEU A 213 14.02 9.32 10.35
C LEU A 213 13.88 10.07 11.67
N GLU A 214 12.92 10.97 11.76
CA GLU A 214 12.65 11.79 12.93
C GLU A 214 11.18 11.68 13.36
N GLU A 215 10.91 12.20 14.55
CA GLU A 215 9.56 12.21 15.12
C GLU A 215 8.58 13.01 14.26
N TYR A 216 7.30 12.63 14.35
CA TYR A 216 6.26 13.27 13.56
C TYR A 216 4.95 13.36 14.33
N ASP A 217 4.30 14.51 14.23
CA ASP A 217 3.05 14.75 14.95
C ASP A 217 1.87 13.97 14.37
N GLY A 218 1.94 13.48 13.12
CA GLY A 218 0.74 13.02 12.40
C GLY A 218 -0.07 14.19 11.81
N ILE A 219 -1.11 13.88 11.06
CA ILE A 219 -2.00 14.89 10.45
C ILE A 219 -3.19 15.23 11.34
N VAL A 220 -3.53 14.36 12.29
CA VAL A 220 -4.54 14.60 13.32
C VAL A 220 -3.87 14.50 14.68
N SER A 221 -3.50 15.64 15.25
CA SER A 221 -2.83 15.73 16.55
C SER A 221 -3.19 17.01 17.28
N GLU A 222 -3.33 16.91 18.60
CA GLU A 222 -3.51 18.05 19.49
C GLU A 222 -2.15 18.55 20.02
N PRO A 223 -2.03 19.83 20.43
CA PRO A 223 -0.76 20.39 20.94
C PRO A 223 -0.19 19.68 22.19
N GLU A 224 -1.01 18.90 22.89
CA GLU A 224 -0.60 18.14 24.08
C GLU A 224 -0.09 16.73 23.74
N ASP A 225 -0.30 16.25 22.50
CA ASP A 225 0.11 14.91 22.08
C ASP A 225 1.62 14.84 21.92
N GLU A 226 2.24 13.79 22.47
CA GLU A 226 3.65 13.52 22.20
C GLU A 226 3.82 13.14 20.72
N PRO A 227 4.87 13.63 20.04
CA PRO A 227 5.19 13.23 18.67
C PRO A 227 5.32 11.70 18.53
N LEU A 228 4.88 11.16 17.40
CA LEU A 228 5.12 9.77 17.07
C LEU A 228 6.62 9.54 16.86
N GLN A 229 7.11 8.40 17.34
CA GLN A 229 8.46 7.96 17.06
C GLN A 229 8.71 7.84 15.55
N ALA A 230 9.93 8.16 15.12
CA ALA A 230 10.40 7.90 13.75
C ALA A 230 10.09 6.45 13.32
N GLN A 231 9.51 6.25 12.13
CA GLN A 231 9.04 4.95 11.66
C GLN A 231 10.18 3.93 11.61
N ILE A 232 11.41 4.30 11.20
CA ILE A 232 12.55 3.37 11.20
C ILE A 232 12.89 2.92 12.63
N ALA A 233 12.92 3.84 13.60
CA ALA A 233 13.15 3.48 15.00
C ALA A 233 12.01 2.63 15.56
N ARG A 234 10.76 2.90 15.15
CA ARG A 234 9.59 2.14 15.57
C ARG A 234 9.62 0.71 15.01
N VAL A 235 9.98 0.53 13.74
CA VAL A 235 10.19 -0.79 13.13
C VAL A 235 11.26 -1.57 13.89
N ALA A 236 12.40 -0.95 14.22
CA ALA A 236 13.47 -1.60 14.99
C ALA A 236 12.99 -2.09 16.36
N ASN A 237 12.20 -1.27 17.06
CA ASN A 237 11.65 -1.61 18.38
C ASN A 237 10.63 -2.76 18.32
N LEU A 238 9.86 -2.86 17.24
CA LEU A 238 8.84 -3.90 17.07
C LEU A 238 9.42 -5.21 16.52
N ALA A 239 10.41 -5.12 15.64
CA ALA A 239 11.12 -6.28 15.12
C ALA A 239 12.00 -6.93 16.19
N GLU A 240 12.54 -6.15 17.14
CA GLU A 240 13.52 -6.61 18.11
C GLU A 240 14.72 -7.31 17.40
N ASP A 241 14.94 -8.59 17.67
CA ASP A 241 15.99 -9.41 17.04
C ASP A 241 15.46 -10.27 15.87
N HIS A 242 14.18 -10.15 15.50
CA HIS A 242 13.57 -10.94 14.43
C HIS A 242 13.94 -10.39 13.04
N GLU A 243 14.15 -11.31 12.11
CA GLU A 243 14.49 -10.99 10.73
C GLU A 243 13.29 -10.32 10.03
N ILE A 244 13.53 -9.22 9.32
CA ILE A 244 12.50 -8.54 8.52
C ILE A 244 12.55 -9.12 7.10
N ASP A 245 11.44 -9.70 6.65
CA ASP A 245 11.30 -10.27 5.30
C ASP A 245 10.95 -9.21 4.25
N ALA A 246 10.22 -8.16 4.63
CA ALA A 246 9.96 -7.04 3.73
C ALA A 246 9.64 -5.71 4.42
N LEU A 247 10.10 -4.64 3.79
CA LEU A 247 9.65 -3.28 4.02
C LEU A 247 8.90 -2.76 2.79
N PHE A 248 7.59 -2.59 2.90
CA PHE A 248 6.80 -1.87 1.91
C PHE A 248 6.87 -0.38 2.19
N VAL A 249 7.37 0.41 1.24
CA VAL A 249 7.64 1.85 1.41
C VAL A 249 6.90 2.65 0.34
N SER A 250 6.17 3.68 0.78
CA SER A 250 5.66 4.76 -0.07
C SER A 250 6.14 6.08 0.48
N ILE A 251 7.06 6.78 -0.19
CA ILE A 251 7.58 8.05 0.31
C ILE A 251 8.18 8.87 -0.83
N GLY A 252 8.28 10.19 -0.66
CA GLY A 252 8.97 11.11 -1.57
C GLY A 252 8.08 12.21 -2.14
N GLY A 253 6.76 11.99 -2.22
CA GLY A 253 5.83 13.01 -2.72
C GLY A 253 5.76 14.24 -1.80
N ASN A 254 5.69 14.03 -0.49
CA ASN A 254 5.68 15.14 0.48
C ASN A 254 7.03 15.85 0.59
N ASP A 255 8.14 15.14 0.35
CA ASP A 255 9.50 15.68 0.35
C ASP A 255 9.74 16.69 -0.79
N ILE A 256 8.97 16.62 -1.87
CA ILE A 256 8.97 17.62 -2.96
C ILE A 256 7.82 18.62 -2.86
N ASN A 257 7.12 18.66 -1.73
CA ASN A 257 5.96 19.51 -1.48
C ASN A 257 4.81 19.31 -2.49
N PHE A 258 4.57 18.07 -2.94
CA PHE A 258 3.56 17.77 -3.98
C PHE A 258 2.16 18.29 -3.64
N SER A 259 1.72 18.19 -2.37
CA SER A 259 0.44 18.75 -1.93
C SER A 259 0.37 20.27 -2.11
N LYS A 260 1.48 20.98 -1.87
CA LYS A 260 1.58 22.43 -2.09
C LYS A 260 1.60 22.81 -3.57
N VAL A 261 2.21 21.98 -4.42
CA VAL A 261 2.12 22.12 -5.88
C VAL A 261 0.67 22.00 -6.34
N VAL A 262 -0.08 21.01 -5.84
CA VAL A 262 -1.50 20.83 -6.16
C VAL A 262 -2.33 22.01 -5.66
N GLU A 263 -2.18 22.39 -4.39
CA GLU A 263 -2.88 23.54 -3.80
C GLU A 263 -2.64 24.82 -4.61
N ALA A 264 -1.39 25.11 -4.96
CA ALA A 264 -1.02 26.25 -5.78
C ALA A 264 -1.73 26.26 -7.14
N CYS A 265 -1.93 25.10 -7.77
CA CYS A 265 -2.64 25.00 -9.05
C CYS A 265 -4.16 25.01 -8.94
N VAL A 266 -4.73 24.56 -7.81
CA VAL A 266 -6.18 24.65 -7.56
C VAL A 266 -6.59 26.09 -7.24
N LEU A 267 -5.74 26.79 -6.50
CA LEU A 267 -6.02 28.12 -5.94
C LEU A 267 -5.51 29.27 -6.82
N GLY A 268 -4.43 29.03 -7.55
CA GLY A 268 -3.77 29.99 -8.40
C GLY A 268 -4.10 29.81 -9.88
N ARG A 269 -3.90 30.87 -10.67
CA ARG A 269 -3.94 30.82 -12.13
C ARG A 269 -2.53 30.57 -12.67
N ASP A 270 -2.43 29.79 -13.75
CA ASP A 270 -1.17 29.55 -14.45
C ASP A 270 -0.01 29.21 -13.50
N CYS A 271 -0.26 28.34 -12.51
CA CYS A 271 0.66 28.00 -11.41
C CYS A 271 2.04 27.54 -11.92
N HIS A 272 2.07 26.98 -13.14
CA HIS A 272 3.22 26.44 -13.84
C HIS A 272 4.12 27.49 -14.54
N LEU A 273 3.84 28.80 -14.41
CA LEU A 273 4.59 29.87 -15.10
C LEU A 273 5.50 30.73 -14.20
N GLY A 274 5.55 30.48 -12.88
CA GLY A 274 6.41 31.25 -11.97
C GLY A 274 5.91 32.69 -11.72
N SER A 275 4.60 32.90 -11.81
CA SER A 275 3.94 34.19 -11.61
C SER A 275 2.66 33.98 -10.80
N PRO A 276 2.76 33.89 -9.45
CA PRO A 276 1.63 33.54 -8.60
C PRO A 276 0.54 34.62 -8.70
N GLU A 277 -0.61 34.20 -9.24
CA GLU A 277 -1.90 34.88 -9.38
C GLU A 277 -3.02 34.17 -8.63
N ILE A 278 -3.81 34.77 -7.72
CA ILE A 278 -5.08 34.10 -7.29
C ILE A 278 -5.98 33.94 -8.52
N ASP A 279 -6.59 32.76 -8.71
CA ASP A 279 -7.53 32.56 -9.82
C ASP A 279 -8.75 33.50 -9.67
N PRO A 280 -8.96 34.46 -10.61
CA PRO A 280 -10.12 35.36 -10.54
C PRO A 280 -11.47 34.62 -10.66
N LEU A 281 -11.46 33.35 -11.08
CA LEU A 281 -12.64 32.49 -11.15
C LEU A 281 -12.82 31.62 -9.91
N LEU A 282 -11.94 31.69 -8.90
CA LEU A 282 -11.94 30.79 -7.75
C LEU A 282 -13.27 30.76 -7.00
N GLU A 283 -13.92 31.90 -6.73
CA GLU A 283 -15.24 31.92 -6.09
C GLU A 283 -16.31 31.19 -6.92
N SER A 284 -16.24 31.33 -8.25
CA SER A 284 -17.16 30.66 -9.16
C SER A 284 -16.88 29.17 -9.25
N THR A 285 -15.61 28.78 -9.27
CA THR A 285 -15.11 27.41 -9.18
C THR A 285 -15.57 26.75 -7.89
N ALA A 286 -15.42 27.41 -6.74
CA ALA A 286 -15.89 26.94 -5.45
C ALA A 286 -17.41 26.74 -5.44
N SER A 287 -18.17 27.68 -6.01
CA SER A 287 -19.63 27.55 -6.11
C SER A 287 -20.06 26.33 -6.95
N LEU A 288 -19.31 26.01 -8.00
CA LEU A 288 -19.57 24.85 -8.86
C LEU A 288 -19.11 23.53 -8.22
N ALA A 289 -17.89 23.48 -7.69
CA ALA A 289 -17.29 22.27 -7.14
C ALA A 289 -17.91 21.87 -5.80
N CYS A 290 -18.14 22.84 -4.91
CA CYS A 290 -18.68 22.59 -3.57
C CYS A 290 -20.21 22.50 -3.54
N GLY A 291 -20.93 22.98 -4.57
CA GLY A 291 -22.39 22.92 -4.61
C GLY A 291 -22.98 21.50 -4.58
N PHE A 292 -22.15 20.47 -4.78
CA PHE A 292 -22.52 19.05 -4.74
C PHE A 292 -22.06 18.32 -3.48
N THR A 293 -21.28 18.97 -2.59
CA THR A 293 -20.72 18.32 -1.39
C THR A 293 -21.77 18.18 -0.27
N GLY A 294 -22.98 18.72 -0.43
CA GLY A 294 -24.10 18.47 0.47
C GLY A 294 -23.90 19.15 1.82
N SER A 295 -23.82 18.37 2.90
CA SER A 295 -23.58 18.90 4.26
C SER A 295 -22.20 19.52 4.43
N PHE A 296 -21.26 19.27 3.52
CA PHE A 296 -19.87 19.71 3.58
C PHE A 296 -19.58 20.90 2.65
N GLU A 297 -20.61 21.65 2.29
CA GLU A 297 -20.45 22.80 1.38
C GLU A 297 -19.63 23.92 2.04
N GLU A 298 -19.74 24.10 3.34
CA GLU A 298 -19.04 25.17 4.07
C GLU A 298 -17.54 24.90 4.19
N GLU A 299 -17.16 23.68 4.54
CA GLU A 299 -15.78 23.22 4.65
C GLU A 299 -15.08 23.29 3.28
N CYS A 300 -15.74 22.80 2.22
CA CYS A 300 -15.22 22.90 0.87
C CYS A 300 -15.05 24.36 0.40
N ARG A 301 -16.03 25.23 0.70
CA ARG A 301 -15.93 26.67 0.36
C ARG A 301 -14.85 27.37 1.15
N SER A 302 -14.62 26.98 2.41
CA SER A 302 -13.55 27.50 3.26
C SER A 302 -12.18 27.19 2.66
N TYR A 303 -11.99 25.96 2.18
CA TYR A 303 -10.75 25.54 1.51
C TYR A 303 -10.47 26.33 0.22
N LEU A 304 -11.50 26.67 -0.55
CA LEU A 304 -11.39 27.44 -1.80
C LEU A 304 -11.61 28.95 -1.63
N ASN A 305 -11.40 29.50 -0.42
CA ASN A 305 -11.66 30.90 -0.12
C ASN A 305 -10.47 31.80 -0.52
N PRO A 306 -10.62 32.74 -1.49
CA PRO A 306 -9.54 33.62 -1.93
C PRO A 306 -8.96 34.51 -0.82
N ASP A 307 -9.78 34.91 0.15
CA ASP A 307 -9.35 35.84 1.22
C ASP A 307 -8.38 35.19 2.24
N ALA A 308 -8.25 33.86 2.21
CA ALA A 308 -7.40 33.09 3.12
C ALA A 308 -6.04 32.71 2.50
N ILE A 309 -5.79 33.09 1.24
CA ILE A 309 -4.65 32.61 0.44
C ILE A 309 -3.47 33.58 0.56
N ASP A 310 -2.30 33.02 0.85
CA ASP A 310 -1.03 33.69 0.68
C ASP A 310 -0.57 33.57 -0.78
N GLU A 311 -0.45 34.70 -1.49
CA GLU A 311 -0.07 34.72 -2.92
C GLU A 311 1.31 34.10 -3.14
N ASP A 312 2.24 34.26 -2.19
CA ASP A 312 3.58 33.66 -2.27
C ASP A 312 3.56 32.12 -2.20
N SER A 313 2.44 31.52 -1.75
CA SER A 313 2.22 30.07 -1.72
C SER A 313 1.68 29.48 -3.04
N LEU A 314 1.42 30.31 -4.06
CA LEU A 314 0.82 29.88 -5.33
C LEU A 314 1.82 29.63 -6.47
N ASP A 315 3.11 29.86 -6.24
CA ASP A 315 4.14 29.63 -7.26
C ASP A 315 4.56 28.15 -7.27
N ALA A 316 3.78 27.31 -7.98
CA ALA A 316 4.01 25.87 -8.05
C ALA A 316 5.36 25.50 -8.67
N VAL A 317 5.84 26.29 -9.65
CA VAL A 317 7.18 26.10 -10.23
C VAL A 317 8.23 26.33 -9.16
N THR A 318 8.15 27.44 -8.43
CA THR A 318 9.07 27.71 -7.33
C THR A 318 8.99 26.65 -6.24
N ILE A 319 7.78 26.19 -5.86
CA ILE A 319 7.62 25.12 -4.85
C ILE A 319 8.31 23.83 -5.29
N PHE A 320 8.25 23.51 -6.58
CA PHE A 320 8.82 22.29 -7.12
C PHE A 320 10.32 22.39 -7.47
N ASP A 321 10.75 23.50 -8.10
CA ASP A 321 12.10 23.72 -8.61
C ASP A 321 13.05 24.35 -7.58
N ILE A 322 12.56 25.08 -6.57
CA ILE A 322 13.44 25.63 -5.53
C ILE A 322 13.75 24.52 -4.52
N GLY A 323 15.01 24.09 -4.51
CA GLY A 323 15.59 23.25 -3.45
C GLY A 323 15.48 23.90 -2.06
N SER A 324 15.62 23.08 -1.02
CA SER A 324 15.48 23.39 0.41
C SER A 324 15.16 24.84 0.78
N LYS A 325 13.96 25.09 1.33
CA LYS A 325 13.67 26.35 2.01
C LYS A 325 14.01 26.20 3.48
N ASP A 326 15.08 26.86 3.93
CA ASP A 326 15.30 27.10 5.36
C ASP A 326 14.23 28.09 5.83
N GLU A 327 13.15 27.59 6.44
CA GLU A 327 12.09 28.42 7.01
C GLU A 327 12.29 28.53 8.52
N TYR A 328 12.77 29.68 8.99
CA TYR A 328 12.94 29.91 10.42
C TYR A 328 11.64 30.46 11.02
N VAL A 329 10.89 29.59 11.72
CA VAL A 329 9.62 29.97 12.34
C VAL A 329 9.79 30.13 13.85
N VAL A 330 9.32 31.25 14.38
CA VAL A 330 9.21 31.46 15.82
C VAL A 330 7.87 30.86 16.27
N LEU A 331 7.90 29.61 16.72
CA LEU A 331 6.69 28.88 17.13
C LEU A 331 6.06 29.46 18.41
N VAL A 332 6.86 30.13 19.24
CA VAL A 332 6.44 30.80 20.48
C VAL A 332 7.09 32.18 20.59
N GLU A 333 6.28 33.22 20.82
CA GLU A 333 6.76 34.60 20.94
C GLU A 333 7.80 34.73 22.07
N GLY A 334 9.08 34.92 21.72
CA GLY A 334 10.19 35.04 22.66
C GLY A 334 11.16 33.84 22.70
N GLU A 335 10.93 32.80 21.90
CA GLU A 335 11.86 31.67 21.71
C GLU A 335 12.74 31.84 20.46
N ASP A 336 13.84 31.10 20.41
CA ASP A 336 14.70 31.07 19.23
C ASP A 336 13.93 30.46 18.04
N PRO A 337 14.09 30.99 16.81
CA PRO A 337 13.44 30.43 15.63
C PRO A 337 13.82 28.96 15.45
N VAL A 338 12.83 28.12 15.24
CA VAL A 338 13.02 26.71 14.87
C VAL A 338 13.25 26.66 13.36
N ASP A 339 14.26 25.92 12.93
CA ASP A 339 14.48 25.62 11.53
C ASP A 339 13.44 24.60 11.07
N VAL A 340 12.48 25.04 10.27
CA VAL A 340 11.42 24.24 9.66
C VAL A 340 11.79 23.99 8.19
N ARG A 341 13.00 23.48 7.98
CA ARG A 341 13.51 23.13 6.65
C ARG A 341 12.46 22.36 5.84
N GLN A 342 12.06 22.94 4.71
CA GLN A 342 11.23 22.26 3.73
C GLN A 342 12.14 21.78 2.60
N ASP A 343 12.36 20.47 2.54
CA ASP A 343 13.08 19.85 1.45
C ASP A 343 12.34 20.04 0.10
N GLY A 344 13.08 19.91 -0.99
CA GLY A 344 12.55 19.91 -2.36
C GLY A 344 13.17 18.80 -3.21
N LEU A 345 12.93 18.86 -4.53
CA LEU A 345 13.42 17.85 -5.47
C LEU A 345 14.95 17.67 -5.43
N ASP A 346 15.71 18.76 -5.23
CA ASP A 346 17.18 18.72 -5.15
C ASP A 346 17.71 18.01 -3.89
N ASP A 347 16.91 17.97 -2.81
CA ASP A 347 17.27 17.31 -1.54
C ASP A 347 16.89 15.83 -1.55
N LEU A 348 15.89 15.45 -2.34
CA LEU A 348 15.32 14.11 -2.36
C LEU A 348 16.37 12.99 -2.53
N PRO A 349 17.38 13.10 -3.42
CA PRO A 349 18.44 12.09 -3.49
C PRO A 349 19.24 11.92 -2.20
N SER A 350 19.58 13.02 -1.50
CA SER A 350 20.29 12.94 -0.21
C SER A 350 19.40 12.43 0.92
N ASN A 351 18.10 12.74 0.87
CA ASN A 351 17.13 12.21 1.83
C ASN A 351 17.03 10.69 1.69
N TYR A 352 16.96 10.16 0.48
CA TYR A 352 17.01 8.71 0.26
C TYR A 352 18.34 8.08 0.67
N ASP A 353 19.48 8.78 0.50
CA ASP A 353 20.76 8.30 1.02
C ASP A 353 20.75 8.16 2.54
N ALA A 354 20.17 9.13 3.26
CA ALA A 354 20.01 9.08 4.70
C ALA A 354 19.05 7.94 5.13
N LEU A 355 17.95 7.76 4.40
CA LEU A 355 17.02 6.65 4.64
C LEU A 355 17.69 5.29 4.46
N ALA A 356 18.46 5.10 3.38
CA ALA A 356 19.19 3.88 3.13
C ALA A 356 20.24 3.58 4.22
N GLN A 357 20.95 4.61 4.67
CA GLN A 357 21.87 4.47 5.78
C GLN A 357 21.14 4.03 7.05
N ALA A 358 20.00 4.68 7.38
CA ALA A 358 19.23 4.35 8.57
C ALA A 358 18.64 2.93 8.53
N ILE A 359 18.15 2.47 7.37
CA ILE A 359 17.68 1.09 7.19
C ILE A 359 18.81 0.09 7.49
N VAL A 360 20.00 0.30 6.93
CA VAL A 360 21.13 -0.63 7.15
C VAL A 360 21.65 -0.56 8.58
N GLU A 361 21.82 0.65 9.14
CA GLU A 361 22.43 0.83 10.46
C GLU A 361 21.48 0.51 11.62
N THR A 362 20.18 0.77 11.45
CA THR A 362 19.18 0.58 12.52
C THR A 362 18.47 -0.76 12.41
N LEU A 363 18.09 -1.18 11.20
CA LEU A 363 17.32 -2.41 11.00
C LEU A 363 18.19 -3.63 10.67
N GLY A 364 19.42 -3.41 10.20
CA GLY A 364 20.36 -4.50 9.89
C GLY A 364 19.88 -5.45 8.78
N MET A 365 18.88 -5.05 7.99
CA MET A 365 18.26 -5.90 6.98
C MET A 365 18.94 -5.80 5.60
N ASP A 366 18.69 -6.80 4.74
CA ASP A 366 19.12 -6.77 3.34
C ASP A 366 18.36 -5.68 2.56
N PRO A 367 19.05 -4.72 1.91
CA PRO A 367 18.40 -3.72 1.07
C PRO A 367 17.51 -4.30 -0.04
N ALA A 368 17.77 -5.52 -0.51
CA ALA A 368 16.96 -6.19 -1.52
C ALA A 368 15.52 -6.50 -1.07
N ARG A 369 15.24 -6.41 0.24
CA ARG A 369 13.92 -6.60 0.85
C ARG A 369 13.16 -5.27 1.10
N VAL A 370 13.67 -4.16 0.59
CA VAL A 370 12.99 -2.86 0.60
C VAL A 370 12.25 -2.65 -0.71
N PHE A 371 10.96 -2.39 -0.64
CA PHE A 371 10.05 -2.23 -1.78
C PHE A 371 9.55 -0.79 -1.84
N LEU A 372 10.23 0.06 -2.63
CA LEU A 372 9.84 1.46 -2.84
C LEU A 372 8.80 1.54 -3.94
N THR A 373 7.58 1.97 -3.59
CA THR A 373 6.42 1.93 -4.50
C THR A 373 6.28 3.22 -5.29
N GLU A 374 6.05 3.09 -6.59
CA GLU A 374 5.90 4.25 -7.47
C GLU A 374 4.60 5.03 -7.26
N ILE A 375 4.59 6.28 -7.73
CA ILE A 375 3.42 7.15 -7.76
C ILE A 375 2.92 7.24 -9.23
N PRO A 376 1.65 6.92 -9.52
CA PRO A 376 1.10 6.87 -10.88
C PRO A 376 0.80 8.26 -11.46
N ASP A 377 0.69 8.33 -12.78
CA ASP A 377 0.08 9.46 -13.48
C ASP A 377 -1.45 9.41 -13.37
N VAL A 378 -1.99 10.39 -12.65
CA VAL A 378 -3.44 10.55 -12.41
C VAL A 378 -4.07 11.62 -13.29
N THR A 379 -3.32 12.24 -14.21
CA THR A 379 -3.72 13.45 -14.95
C THR A 379 -4.55 13.17 -16.21
N ARG A 380 -4.95 11.92 -16.44
CA ARG A 380 -5.60 11.47 -17.68
C ARG A 380 -6.93 10.77 -17.45
N ASP A 381 -7.81 10.80 -18.44
CA ASP A 381 -9.10 10.11 -18.43
C ASP A 381 -9.01 8.65 -18.92
N GLU A 382 -10.17 8.00 -19.13
CA GLU A 382 -10.27 6.64 -19.66
C GLU A 382 -9.73 6.45 -21.09
N PHE A 383 -9.56 7.54 -21.84
CA PHE A 383 -9.07 7.54 -23.23
C PHE A 383 -7.60 7.97 -23.34
N GLY A 384 -6.99 8.41 -22.23
CA GLY A 384 -5.64 8.94 -22.17
C GLY A 384 -5.55 10.43 -22.50
N ASP A 385 -6.69 11.10 -22.66
CA ASP A 385 -6.76 12.55 -22.83
C ASP A 385 -6.46 13.23 -21.50
N VAL A 386 -5.83 14.40 -21.56
CA VAL A 386 -5.39 15.14 -20.37
C VAL A 386 -6.61 15.76 -19.70
N CYS A 387 -6.70 15.64 -18.38
CA CYS A 387 -7.71 16.32 -17.59
C CYS A 387 -7.61 17.84 -17.79
N ALA A 388 -8.75 18.51 -17.91
CA ALA A 388 -8.78 19.92 -18.27
C ALA A 388 -9.95 20.62 -17.57
N TRP A 389 -9.64 21.46 -16.59
CA TRP A 389 -10.57 22.50 -16.18
C TRP A 389 -10.64 23.56 -17.29
N PRO A 390 -11.84 23.88 -17.80
CA PRO A 390 -11.98 24.79 -18.92
C PRO A 390 -11.73 26.24 -18.48
N THR A 391 -11.09 27.03 -19.34
CA THR A 391 -10.93 28.48 -19.14
C THR A 391 -12.19 29.27 -19.51
N GLU A 392 -13.15 28.64 -20.20
CA GLU A 392 -14.47 29.21 -20.53
C GLU A 392 -15.56 28.19 -20.19
N LEU A 393 -16.60 28.62 -19.46
CA LEU A 393 -17.69 27.71 -19.08
C LEU A 393 -18.49 27.25 -20.31
N PRO A 394 -18.57 25.93 -20.57
CA PRO A 394 -19.36 25.39 -21.67
C PRO A 394 -20.86 25.46 -21.36
N GLY A 395 -21.70 24.80 -22.17
CA GLY A 395 -23.13 24.68 -21.88
C GLY A 395 -23.40 23.97 -20.54
N TYR A 396 -24.54 24.27 -19.91
CA TYR A 396 -24.87 23.83 -18.54
C TYR A 396 -24.57 22.36 -18.22
N LEU A 397 -24.97 21.42 -19.09
CA LEU A 397 -24.73 19.98 -18.84
C LEU A 397 -23.24 19.63 -18.82
N GLU A 398 -22.44 20.26 -19.67
CA GLU A 398 -21.00 20.03 -19.74
C GLU A 398 -20.31 20.66 -18.53
N THR A 399 -20.77 21.82 -18.07
CA THR A 399 -20.30 22.44 -16.82
C THR A 399 -20.52 21.54 -15.62
N LEU A 400 -21.68 20.88 -15.52
CA LEU A 400 -21.96 19.93 -14.44
C LEU A 400 -21.02 18.73 -14.47
N ARG A 401 -20.77 18.18 -15.66
CA ARG A 401 -19.84 17.06 -15.84
C ARG A 401 -18.43 17.45 -15.39
N ILE A 402 -17.94 18.60 -15.85
CA ILE A 402 -16.62 19.13 -15.50
C ILE A 402 -16.49 19.35 -14.00
N ALA A 403 -17.48 20.02 -13.38
CA ALA A 403 -17.47 20.29 -11.95
C ALA A 403 -17.39 19.01 -11.10
N ALA A 404 -17.92 17.89 -11.60
CA ALA A 404 -17.92 16.60 -10.89
C ALA A 404 -16.68 15.71 -11.18
N GLN A 405 -15.94 15.97 -12.27
CA GLN A 405 -14.89 15.07 -12.76
C GLN A 405 -13.50 15.69 -12.83
N GLN A 406 -13.38 16.98 -13.08
CA GLN A 406 -12.10 17.65 -13.27
C GLN A 406 -11.54 18.15 -11.94
N VAL A 407 -10.21 18.33 -11.84
CA VAL A 407 -9.64 19.01 -10.67
C VAL A 407 -10.03 20.49 -10.76
N PRO A 408 -10.72 21.06 -9.75
CA PRO A 408 -11.15 22.45 -9.78
C PRO A 408 -9.99 23.42 -10.02
N GLY A 409 -10.13 24.33 -10.98
CA GLY A 409 -9.14 25.38 -11.29
C GLY A 409 -7.98 24.92 -12.19
N VAL A 410 -7.64 23.64 -12.21
CA VAL A 410 -6.41 23.16 -12.88
C VAL A 410 -6.61 22.94 -14.38
N THR A 411 -5.96 23.76 -15.19
CA THR A 411 -6.06 23.77 -16.65
C THR A 411 -5.37 22.56 -17.32
N GLU A 412 -5.66 22.34 -18.60
CA GLU A 412 -4.99 21.31 -19.41
C GLU A 412 -3.45 21.48 -19.43
N THR A 413 -2.97 22.72 -19.51
CA THR A 413 -1.53 23.01 -19.53
C THR A 413 -0.87 22.65 -18.20
N GLU A 414 -1.54 22.93 -17.09
CA GLU A 414 -1.05 22.61 -15.74
C GLU A 414 -1.07 21.10 -15.48
N MET A 415 -2.12 20.39 -15.90
CA MET A 415 -2.17 18.92 -15.87
C MET A 415 -1.07 18.29 -16.73
N GLN A 416 -0.84 18.84 -17.92
CA GLN A 416 0.22 18.38 -18.80
C GLN A 416 1.60 18.64 -18.19
N TRP A 417 1.82 19.77 -17.52
CA TRP A 417 3.04 20.07 -16.77
C TRP A 417 3.24 19.08 -15.61
N ALA A 418 2.20 18.81 -14.82
CA ALA A 418 2.26 17.82 -13.74
C ALA A 418 2.65 16.43 -14.26
N SER A 419 2.02 15.99 -15.36
CA SER A 419 2.29 14.70 -16.03
C SER A 419 3.71 14.60 -16.57
N THR A 420 4.21 15.64 -17.24
CA THR A 420 5.46 15.57 -18.03
C THR A 420 6.69 16.18 -17.39
N TYR A 421 6.53 16.79 -16.23
CA TYR A 421 7.65 17.33 -15.47
C TYR A 421 7.62 16.80 -14.04
N VAL A 422 6.62 17.20 -13.24
CA VAL A 422 6.56 16.88 -11.81
C VAL A 422 6.64 15.37 -11.55
N LEU A 423 5.75 14.58 -12.16
CA LEU A 423 5.70 13.13 -11.96
C LEU A 423 6.84 12.37 -12.63
N ILE A 424 7.45 12.93 -13.68
CA ILE A 424 8.60 12.32 -14.35
C ILE A 424 9.84 12.47 -13.48
N GLU A 425 10.13 13.68 -13.01
CA GLU A 425 11.31 13.96 -12.19
C GLU A 425 11.22 13.26 -10.82
N LEU A 426 10.05 13.26 -10.18
CA LEU A 426 9.82 12.52 -8.93
C LEU A 426 10.11 11.03 -9.12
N ARG A 427 9.46 10.37 -10.10
CA ARG A 427 9.68 8.93 -10.33
C ARG A 427 11.12 8.62 -10.74
N ALA A 428 11.77 9.50 -11.49
CA ALA A 428 13.18 9.34 -11.86
C ALA A 428 14.09 9.36 -10.62
N ALA A 429 13.86 10.30 -9.69
CA ALA A 429 14.59 10.36 -8.43
C ALA A 429 14.34 9.11 -7.55
N MET A 430 13.09 8.69 -7.40
CA MET A 430 12.72 7.48 -6.64
C MET A 430 13.39 6.23 -7.22
N ARG A 431 13.32 6.04 -8.54
CA ARG A 431 13.96 4.90 -9.22
C ARG A 431 15.48 4.92 -9.10
N ALA A 432 16.10 6.10 -9.28
CA ALA A 432 17.54 6.25 -9.13
C ALA A 432 18.01 5.93 -7.69
N ALA A 433 17.23 6.32 -6.68
CA ALA A 433 17.49 5.97 -5.29
C ALA A 433 17.41 4.46 -5.04
N ALA A 434 16.33 3.81 -5.52
CA ALA A 434 16.18 2.37 -5.38
C ALA A 434 17.33 1.59 -6.05
N ASP A 435 17.67 1.95 -7.30
CA ASP A 435 18.77 1.33 -8.04
C ASP A 435 20.13 1.53 -7.34
N LYS A 436 20.36 2.71 -6.75
CA LYS A 436 21.61 3.05 -6.05
C LYS A 436 21.78 2.24 -4.77
N HIS A 437 20.71 2.02 -4.03
CA HIS A 437 20.74 1.38 -2.71
C HIS A 437 20.41 -0.12 -2.73
N GLY A 438 20.11 -0.66 -3.90
CA GLY A 438 19.78 -2.08 -4.08
C GLY A 438 18.37 -2.44 -3.60
N TRP A 439 17.47 -1.46 -3.53
CA TRP A 439 16.06 -1.68 -3.23
C TRP A 439 15.30 -2.18 -4.46
N GLN A 440 14.17 -2.83 -4.23
CA GLN A 440 13.20 -3.13 -5.28
C GLN A 440 12.35 -1.89 -5.54
N PHE A 441 12.41 -1.36 -6.76
CA PHE A 441 11.44 -0.36 -7.19
C PHE A 441 10.19 -1.06 -7.71
N VAL A 442 9.06 -0.89 -7.02
CA VAL A 442 7.77 -1.47 -7.40
C VAL A 442 7.17 -0.62 -8.53
N ASP A 443 7.38 -1.08 -9.76
CA ASP A 443 6.82 -0.51 -10.99
C ASP A 443 5.44 -1.13 -11.30
N GLY A 444 4.76 -0.60 -12.32
CA GLY A 444 3.52 -1.12 -12.88
C GLY A 444 2.25 -0.60 -12.22
N VAL A 445 2.30 0.20 -11.16
CA VAL A 445 1.18 0.98 -10.64
C VAL A 445 0.71 1.99 -11.69
N ASP A 446 1.62 2.77 -12.29
CA ASP A 446 1.32 3.77 -13.34
C ASP A 446 0.61 3.12 -14.54
N ALA A 447 1.15 1.99 -15.00
CA ALA A 447 0.54 1.22 -16.09
C ALA A 447 -0.86 0.72 -15.74
N ARG A 448 -1.11 0.34 -14.48
CA ARG A 448 -2.44 -0.08 -14.01
C ARG A 448 -3.43 1.08 -13.93
N PHE A 449 -2.96 2.28 -13.57
CA PHE A 449 -3.78 3.50 -13.50
C PHE A 449 -4.18 4.05 -14.88
N SER A 450 -3.60 3.53 -15.97
CA SER A 450 -3.99 3.89 -17.34
C SER A 450 -5.51 3.70 -17.54
N GLY A 451 -6.20 4.81 -17.79
CA GLY A 451 -7.65 4.84 -18.00
C GLY A 451 -8.47 5.06 -16.73
N HIS A 452 -7.82 5.21 -15.58
CA HIS A 452 -8.42 5.36 -14.27
C HIS A 452 -7.98 6.64 -13.53
N GLY A 453 -7.40 7.61 -14.24
CA GLY A 453 -6.97 8.87 -13.64
C GLY A 453 -8.14 9.74 -13.15
N TYR A 454 -7.83 10.95 -12.69
CA TYR A 454 -8.74 11.77 -11.88
C TYR A 454 -10.07 12.06 -12.59
N CYS A 455 -10.00 12.47 -13.86
CA CYS A 455 -11.17 12.82 -14.66
C CYS A 455 -11.83 11.65 -15.39
N SER A 456 -11.34 10.42 -15.19
CA SER A 456 -11.97 9.22 -15.75
C SER A 456 -13.38 8.98 -15.21
N ASP A 457 -14.28 8.46 -16.03
CA ASP A 457 -15.60 7.99 -15.58
C ASP A 457 -15.49 6.91 -14.49
N VAL A 458 -14.44 6.09 -14.52
CA VAL A 458 -14.13 5.07 -13.50
C VAL A 458 -12.79 5.40 -12.87
N THR A 459 -12.74 6.53 -12.16
CA THR A 459 -11.54 6.98 -11.47
C THR A 459 -11.13 6.03 -10.33
N TRP A 460 -9.82 5.85 -10.16
CA TRP A 460 -9.20 5.16 -9.03
C TRP A 460 -8.73 6.10 -7.93
N LEU A 461 -9.14 7.36 -8.01
CA LEU A 461 -8.78 8.41 -7.06
C LEU A 461 -10.01 8.87 -6.28
N THR A 462 -9.77 9.35 -5.07
CA THR A 462 -10.71 10.18 -4.34
C THR A 462 -10.59 11.61 -4.86
N ARG A 463 -11.75 12.16 -5.25
CA ARG A 463 -11.86 13.51 -5.80
C ARG A 463 -12.01 14.55 -4.70
N LEU A 464 -11.51 15.75 -4.92
CA LEU A 464 -11.74 16.92 -4.05
C LEU A 464 -13.24 17.18 -3.84
N GLN A 465 -14.06 16.91 -4.84
CA GLN A 465 -15.52 17.03 -4.76
C GLN A 465 -16.19 16.05 -3.80
N ASN A 466 -15.52 14.94 -3.46
CA ASN A 466 -16.11 13.86 -2.66
C ASN A 466 -15.37 13.61 -1.35
N THR A 467 -14.10 14.03 -1.22
CA THR A 467 -13.24 13.74 -0.06
C THR A 467 -13.90 14.12 1.26
N PHE A 468 -14.55 15.29 1.36
CA PHE A 468 -15.24 15.70 2.58
C PHE A 468 -16.36 14.74 2.99
N GLN A 469 -17.12 14.18 2.04
CA GLN A 469 -18.15 13.16 2.35
C GLN A 469 -17.55 11.80 2.66
N LEU A 470 -16.35 11.51 2.14
CA LEU A 470 -15.70 10.22 2.30
C LEU A 470 -14.93 10.14 3.61
N GLN A 471 -14.23 11.20 4.00
CA GLN A 471 -13.33 11.19 5.16
C GLN A 471 -13.41 12.44 6.06
N GLY A 472 -14.27 13.41 5.75
CA GLY A 472 -14.48 14.59 6.59
C GLY A 472 -13.59 15.80 6.27
N ASP A 473 -12.54 15.64 5.46
CA ASP A 473 -11.60 16.72 5.12
C ASP A 473 -11.09 16.66 3.66
N GLN A 474 -10.23 17.60 3.29
CA GLN A 474 -9.65 17.72 1.94
C GLN A 474 -8.49 16.75 1.65
N ASN A 475 -7.91 16.10 2.67
CA ASN A 475 -6.61 15.41 2.55
C ASN A 475 -6.69 14.17 1.63
N GLY A 476 -7.87 13.57 1.49
CA GLY A 476 -8.13 12.46 0.58
C GLY A 476 -8.11 12.82 -0.91
N ALA A 477 -8.13 14.11 -1.28
CA ALA A 477 -8.08 14.51 -2.69
C ALA A 477 -6.81 13.97 -3.38
N LEU A 478 -6.98 13.45 -4.61
CA LEU A 478 -5.93 12.83 -5.43
C LEU A 478 -5.32 11.54 -4.86
N HIS A 479 -5.73 11.08 -3.68
CA HIS A 479 -5.28 9.79 -3.15
C HIS A 479 -6.06 8.63 -3.77
N PRO A 480 -5.50 7.41 -3.80
CA PRO A 480 -6.22 6.24 -4.29
C PRO A 480 -7.50 5.98 -3.50
N ASN A 481 -8.56 5.61 -4.22
CA ASN A 481 -9.75 5.01 -3.62
C ASN A 481 -9.52 3.48 -3.46
N PRO A 482 -10.48 2.69 -2.92
CA PRO A 482 -10.28 1.25 -2.77
C PRO A 482 -9.97 0.50 -4.06
N ALA A 483 -10.38 0.97 -5.24
CA ALA A 483 -9.94 0.31 -6.48
C ALA A 483 -8.47 0.63 -6.78
N GLY A 484 -8.04 1.89 -6.63
CA GLY A 484 -6.66 2.32 -6.81
C GLY A 484 -5.68 1.66 -5.84
N TYR A 485 -6.02 1.56 -4.54
CA TYR A 485 -5.18 0.81 -3.60
C TYR A 485 -5.10 -0.69 -3.90
N GLY A 486 -6.10 -1.24 -4.61
CA GLY A 486 -6.01 -2.60 -5.14
C GLY A 486 -4.90 -2.74 -6.18
N ALA A 487 -4.77 -1.76 -7.08
CA ALA A 487 -3.71 -1.75 -8.07
C ALA A 487 -2.31 -1.59 -7.45
N TYR A 488 -2.20 -0.82 -6.36
CA TYR A 488 -0.98 -0.77 -5.55
C TYR A 488 -0.65 -2.14 -4.94
N ALA A 489 -1.64 -2.79 -4.33
CA ALA A 489 -1.45 -4.11 -3.73
C ALA A 489 -0.99 -5.15 -4.76
N ASP A 490 -1.61 -5.18 -5.93
CA ASP A 490 -1.24 -6.09 -7.03
C ASP A 490 0.21 -5.86 -7.49
N ALA A 491 0.64 -4.60 -7.61
CA ALA A 491 2.02 -4.28 -7.99
C ALA A 491 3.04 -4.70 -6.92
N ILE A 492 2.73 -4.45 -5.63
CA ILE A 492 3.58 -4.87 -4.51
C ILE A 492 3.70 -6.41 -4.48
N VAL A 493 2.59 -7.14 -4.63
CA VAL A 493 2.60 -8.62 -4.65
C VAL A 493 3.36 -9.17 -5.84
N GLU A 494 3.27 -8.56 -7.02
CA GLU A 494 4.05 -9.00 -8.19
C GLU A 494 5.56 -8.75 -8.04
N ALA A 495 5.94 -7.71 -7.30
CA ALA A 495 7.34 -7.43 -6.98
C ALA A 495 7.85 -8.32 -5.83
N PHE A 496 6.97 -8.71 -4.90
CA PHE A 496 7.30 -9.54 -3.75
C PHE A 496 7.49 -11.00 -4.14
N ASP A 497 8.67 -11.53 -3.86
CA ASP A 497 8.99 -12.94 -4.03
C ASP A 497 9.26 -13.55 -2.66
N ALA A 498 8.31 -14.34 -2.15
CA ALA A 498 8.40 -14.99 -0.84
C ALA A 498 9.57 -15.98 -0.75
N ALA A 499 10.18 -16.39 -1.88
CA ALA A 499 11.32 -17.29 -1.91
C ALA A 499 12.68 -16.58 -1.76
N GLN A 500 12.71 -15.24 -1.80
CA GLN A 500 13.86 -14.41 -1.43
C GLN A 500 13.93 -14.22 0.10
#